data_AF-A0A7I9Y2N0-F1
#
_entry.id   AF-A0A7I9Y2N0-F1
#
_cell.length_a   1.000
_cell.length_b   1.000
_cell.length_c   1.000
_cell.angle_alpha   90.00
_cell.angle_beta   90.00
_cell.angle_gamma   90.00
#
_symmetry.space_group_name_H-M   'P 1'
#
loop_
_entity.id
_entity.type
_entity.pdbx_description
1 polymer ?
#
loop_
_entity_poly.entity_id
_entity_poly.type
_entity_poly.pdbx_seq_one_letter_code
_entity_poly.pdbx_strand_id
1 'polypeptide(L)'
;MIWVVAYSGWRVGSKADWFFGASVFSAVVVALWLALTIQRQALGNAADAVDQLRRELAAVAARSAEELAHARELHRLQGEFHRAEVEAHRELARVQRAQLLAQQQRQATIDVSRAIGAHTHTLAMLWDQGANIVRIEDPQEREQALQPIFERISQVVNDFAVELANAHVLVEDDRLHAALNRVNDAVLMAIRVAEDVHAAFIDGRTPEPNPIPPVQLLLRERAAEARHLAWELLSAGLGKA
;
A
#
# COMPACT_ATOMS: atom_id res chain seq x y z
N MET A 1 -57.44 24.03 -67.15
CA MET A 1 -58.46 25.11 -67.19
C MET A 1 -57.67 26.42 -67.13
N ILE A 2 -57.54 27.27 -68.15
CA ILE A 2 -58.52 27.79 -69.10
C ILE A 2 -57.77 28.31 -70.35
N TRP A 3 -58.28 27.89 -71.52
CA TRP A 3 -58.31 28.52 -72.85
C TRP A 3 -57.34 29.65 -73.24
N VAL A 4 -56.49 29.40 -74.24
CA VAL A 4 -55.91 30.42 -75.12
C VAL A 4 -56.73 30.47 -76.40
N VAL A 5 -57.61 31.47 -76.52
CA VAL A 5 -58.31 31.81 -77.77
C VAL A 5 -57.33 32.58 -78.65
N ALA A 6 -56.81 31.92 -79.69
CA ALA A 6 -56.13 32.57 -80.80
C ALA A 6 -57.19 33.07 -81.79
N TYR A 7 -57.57 34.35 -81.70
CA TYR A 7 -58.36 35.03 -82.73
C TYR A 7 -57.40 35.83 -83.60
N SER A 8 -57.06 35.30 -84.78
CA SER A 8 -56.39 36.06 -85.84
C SER A 8 -57.43 36.46 -86.88
N GLY A 9 -57.79 37.74 -86.89
CA GLY A 9 -58.76 38.34 -87.79
C GLY A 9 -58.36 39.79 -88.06
N TRP A 10 -57.54 39.98 -89.07
CA TRP A 10 -56.91 41.22 -89.51
C TRP A 10 -57.97 42.19 -90.09
N ARG A 11 -58.25 43.32 -89.42
CA ARG A 11 -58.83 44.53 -90.05
C ARG A 11 -58.80 45.79 -89.13
N VAL A 12 -57.96 46.75 -89.54
CA VAL A 12 -58.10 48.22 -89.45
C VAL A 12 -58.34 48.87 -88.06
N GLY A 13 -57.29 49.55 -87.59
CA GLY A 13 -57.23 50.66 -86.62
C GLY A 13 -58.51 51.07 -85.88
N SER A 14 -58.62 50.60 -84.63
CA SER A 14 -59.60 51.08 -83.65
C SER A 14 -58.88 51.61 -82.41
N LYS A 15 -59.31 52.76 -81.89
CA LYS A 15 -58.76 53.41 -80.67
C LYS A 15 -58.73 52.48 -79.45
N ALA A 16 -59.52 51.41 -79.45
CA ALA A 16 -59.60 50.41 -78.38
C ALA A 16 -58.34 49.53 -78.25
N ASP A 17 -57.61 49.26 -79.34
CA ASP A 17 -56.42 48.40 -79.31
C ASP A 17 -55.23 49.05 -78.57
N TRP A 18 -55.12 50.39 -78.58
CA TRP A 18 -54.14 51.07 -77.74
C TRP A 18 -54.44 50.82 -76.27
N PHE A 19 -55.71 50.91 -75.86
CA PHE A 19 -56.09 50.83 -74.44
C PHE A 19 -55.80 49.43 -73.91
N PHE A 20 -56.04 48.40 -74.72
CA PHE A 20 -55.70 47.03 -74.37
C PHE A 20 -54.18 46.82 -74.26
N GLY A 21 -53.41 47.31 -75.24
CA GLY A 21 -51.94 47.25 -75.19
C GLY A 21 -51.34 48.01 -74.00
N ALA A 22 -51.86 49.20 -73.67
CA ALA A 22 -51.41 50.02 -72.56
C ALA A 22 -51.74 49.42 -71.19
N SER A 23 -52.92 48.81 -71.02
CA SER A 23 -53.30 48.12 -69.79
C SER A 23 -52.46 46.87 -69.55
N VAL A 24 -52.23 46.05 -70.59
CA VAL A 24 -51.37 44.86 -70.48
C VAL A 24 -49.92 45.27 -70.20
N PHE A 25 -49.39 46.28 -70.87
CA PHE A 25 -48.06 46.81 -70.62
C PHE A 25 -47.91 47.34 -69.18
N SER A 26 -48.90 48.09 -68.69
CA SER A 26 -48.91 48.58 -67.30
C SER A 26 -48.93 47.43 -66.30
N ALA A 27 -49.74 46.39 -66.53
CA ALA A 27 -49.78 45.21 -65.68
C ALA A 27 -48.43 44.47 -65.65
N VAL A 28 -47.75 44.35 -66.79
CA VAL A 28 -46.41 43.74 -66.88
C VAL A 28 -45.37 44.58 -66.15
N VAL A 29 -45.37 45.90 -66.33
CA VAL A 29 -44.44 46.80 -65.61
C VAL A 29 -44.68 46.74 -64.10
N VAL A 30 -45.94 46.72 -63.65
CA VAL A 30 -46.29 46.56 -62.23
C VAL A 30 -45.86 45.20 -61.70
N ALA A 31 -46.04 44.11 -62.46
CA ALA A 31 -45.57 42.78 -62.08
C ALA A 31 -44.05 42.71 -61.99
N LEU A 32 -43.32 43.32 -62.92
CA LEU A 32 -41.87 43.39 -62.91
C LEU A 32 -41.35 44.23 -61.74
N TRP A 33 -42.03 45.34 -61.43
CA TRP A 33 -41.74 46.19 -60.29
C TRP A 33 -41.96 45.43 -58.98
N LEU A 34 -43.11 44.77 -58.81
CA LEU A 34 -43.41 43.92 -57.65
C LEU A 34 -42.38 42.79 -57.49
N ALA A 35 -41.98 42.15 -58.58
CA ALA A 35 -40.94 41.11 -58.55
C ALA A 35 -39.58 41.66 -58.10
N LEU A 36 -39.17 42.83 -58.60
CA LEU A 36 -37.92 43.49 -58.20
C LEU A 36 -37.95 43.97 -56.75
N THR A 37 -39.08 44.48 -56.26
CA THR A 37 -39.21 44.90 -54.85
C THR A 37 -39.21 43.70 -53.91
N ILE A 38 -39.89 42.61 -54.26
CA ILE A 38 -39.87 41.36 -53.49
C ILE A 38 -38.46 40.76 -53.46
N GLN A 39 -37.74 40.75 -54.58
CA GLN A 39 -36.35 40.28 -54.61
C GLN A 39 -35.42 41.12 -53.74
N ARG A 40 -35.54 42.45 -53.80
CA ARG A 40 -34.75 43.34 -52.93
C ARG A 40 -35.08 43.16 -51.45
N GLN A 41 -36.35 42.99 -51.13
CA GLN A 41 -36.80 42.76 -49.75
C GLN A 41 -36.37 41.38 -49.23
N ALA A 42 -36.42 40.34 -50.08
CA ALA A 42 -35.91 39.01 -49.75
C ALA A 42 -34.38 39.02 -49.51
N LEU A 43 -33.62 39.77 -50.33
CA LEU A 43 -32.17 39.93 -50.15
C LEU A 43 -31.83 40.71 -48.86
N GLY A 44 -32.57 41.78 -48.55
CA GLY A 44 -32.40 42.53 -47.30
C GLY A 44 -32.72 41.68 -46.08
N ASN A 45 -33.86 41.00 -46.08
CA ASN A 45 -34.27 40.12 -44.98
C ASN A 45 -33.30 38.95 -44.79
N ALA A 46 -32.74 38.39 -45.87
CA ALA A 46 -31.73 37.33 -45.79
C ALA A 46 -30.41 37.85 -45.19
N ALA A 47 -29.98 39.06 -45.56
CA ALA A 47 -28.79 39.69 -44.97
C ALA A 47 -28.97 39.98 -43.47
N ASP A 48 -30.12 40.54 -43.09
CA ASP A 48 -30.45 40.85 -41.70
C ASP A 48 -30.54 39.58 -40.84
N ALA A 49 -31.13 38.50 -41.37
CA ALA A 49 -31.19 37.21 -40.71
C ALA A 49 -29.80 36.59 -40.50
N VAL A 50 -28.90 36.72 -41.48
CA VAL A 50 -27.50 36.27 -41.35
C VAL A 50 -26.76 37.08 -40.28
N ASP A 51 -26.94 38.39 -40.24
CA ASP A 51 -26.29 39.23 -39.25
C ASP A 51 -26.86 39.07 -37.84
N GLN A 52 -28.15 38.73 -37.71
CA GLN A 52 -28.72 38.30 -36.44
C GLN A 52 -28.15 36.96 -35.98
N LEU A 53 -28.10 35.96 -36.88
CA LEU A 53 -27.52 34.64 -36.58
C LEU A 53 -26.06 34.74 -36.15
N ARG A 54 -25.26 35.59 -36.81
CA ARG A 54 -23.86 35.84 -36.44
C ARG A 54 -23.73 36.41 -35.03
N ARG A 55 -24.61 37.34 -34.65
CA ARG A 55 -24.62 37.93 -33.30
C ARG A 55 -25.01 36.90 -32.24
N GLU A 56 -26.03 36.09 -32.52
CA GLU A 56 -26.46 35.02 -31.61
C GLU A 56 -25.37 33.95 -31.45
N LEU A 57 -24.74 33.52 -32.54
CA LEU A 57 -23.60 32.58 -32.49
C LEU A 57 -22.41 33.16 -31.73
N ALA A 58 -22.09 34.44 -31.92
CA ALA A 58 -21.02 35.10 -31.17
C ALA A 58 -21.34 35.16 -29.66
N ALA A 59 -22.59 35.43 -29.28
CA ALA A 59 -23.02 35.45 -27.89
C ALA A 59 -23.00 34.06 -27.25
N VAL A 60 -23.46 33.03 -27.97
CA VAL A 60 -23.39 31.63 -27.52
C VAL A 60 -21.95 31.16 -27.40
N ALA A 61 -21.10 31.46 -28.38
CA ALA A 61 -19.68 31.13 -28.35
C ALA A 61 -18.98 31.78 -27.15
N ALA A 62 -19.27 33.06 -26.86
CA ALA A 62 -18.72 33.75 -25.69
C ALA A 62 -19.10 33.09 -24.37
N ARG A 63 -20.38 32.71 -24.18
CA ARG A 63 -20.85 31.99 -22.99
C ARG A 63 -20.21 30.62 -22.86
N SER A 64 -20.14 29.86 -23.96
CA SER A 64 -19.49 28.55 -23.96
C SER A 64 -18.00 28.63 -23.61
N ALA A 65 -17.31 29.70 -24.03
CA ALA A 65 -15.91 29.93 -23.70
C ALA A 65 -15.72 30.23 -22.21
N GLU A 66 -16.63 31.00 -21.60
CA GLU A 66 -16.63 31.29 -20.17
C GLU A 66 -16.92 30.04 -19.32
N GLU A 67 -17.93 29.26 -19.70
CA GLU A 67 -18.25 27.99 -19.04
C GLU A 67 -17.08 27.00 -19.11
N LEU A 68 -16.41 26.90 -20.26
CA LEU A 68 -15.22 26.06 -20.42
C LEU A 68 -14.04 26.59 -19.60
N ALA A 69 -13.86 27.90 -19.49
CA ALA A 69 -12.82 28.48 -18.64
C ALA A 69 -13.07 28.16 -17.16
N HIS A 70 -14.33 28.28 -16.71
CA HIS A 70 -14.72 27.93 -15.35
C HIS A 70 -14.54 26.42 -15.06
N ALA A 71 -14.98 25.57 -15.98
CA ALA A 71 -14.82 24.11 -15.86
C ALA A 71 -13.34 23.70 -15.82
N ARG A 72 -12.48 24.35 -16.62
CA ARG A 72 -11.03 24.11 -16.60
C ARG A 72 -10.41 24.51 -15.27
N GLU A 73 -10.82 25.64 -14.71
CA GLU A 73 -10.31 26.11 -13.42
C GLU A 73 -10.73 25.18 -12.28
N LEU A 74 -12.00 24.74 -12.26
CA LEU A 74 -12.47 23.75 -11.30
C LEU A 74 -11.72 22.43 -11.41
N HIS A 75 -11.51 21.92 -12.63
CA HIS A 75 -10.75 20.69 -12.86
C HIS A 75 -9.28 20.85 -12.43
N ARG A 76 -8.68 22.03 -12.64
CA ARG A 76 -7.32 22.33 -12.18
C ARG A 76 -7.23 22.26 -10.66
N LEU A 77 -8.14 22.92 -9.95
CA LEU A 77 -8.20 22.92 -8.49
C LEU A 77 -8.48 21.52 -7.92
N GLN A 78 -9.39 20.77 -8.54
CA GLN A 78 -9.65 19.37 -8.19
C GLN A 78 -8.40 18.50 -8.39
N GLY A 79 -7.66 18.70 -9.48
CA GLY A 79 -6.41 17.98 -9.73
C GLY A 79 -5.31 18.32 -8.71
N GLU A 80 -5.20 19.58 -8.29
CA GLU A 80 -4.28 20.01 -7.24
C GLU A 80 -4.65 19.41 -5.89
N PHE A 81 -5.94 19.45 -5.51
CA PHE A 81 -6.43 18.84 -4.28
C PHE A 81 -6.20 17.33 -4.27
N HIS A 82 -6.55 16.62 -5.35
CA HIS A 82 -6.37 15.19 -5.44
C HIS A 82 -4.89 14.78 -5.34
N ARG A 83 -3.99 15.57 -5.95
CA ARG A 83 -2.53 15.34 -5.79
C ARG A 83 -2.09 15.51 -4.34
N ALA A 84 -2.52 16.59 -3.68
CA ALA A 84 -2.19 16.83 -2.27
C ALA A 84 -2.74 15.72 -1.35
N GLU A 85 -3.96 15.24 -1.60
CA GLU A 85 -4.57 14.12 -0.88
C GLU A 85 -3.80 12.82 -1.09
N VAL A 86 -3.43 12.51 -2.33
CA VAL A 86 -2.60 11.32 -2.65
C VAL A 86 -1.24 11.40 -1.96
N GLU A 87 -0.62 12.58 -1.91
CA GLU A 87 0.66 12.79 -1.22
C GLU A 87 0.51 12.60 0.30
N ALA A 88 -0.54 13.15 0.91
CA ALA A 88 -0.86 12.94 2.32
C ALA A 88 -1.08 11.46 2.65
N HIS A 89 -1.79 10.71 1.79
CA HIS A 89 -1.98 9.28 1.96
C HIS A 89 -0.69 8.47 1.82
N ARG A 90 0.22 8.87 0.92
CA ARG A 90 1.53 8.23 0.79
C ARG A 90 2.38 8.42 2.04
N GLU A 91 2.42 9.64 2.57
CA GLU A 91 3.13 9.93 3.81
C GLU A 91 2.54 9.18 4.99
N LEU A 92 1.20 9.14 5.10
CA LEU A 92 0.53 8.35 6.12
C LEU A 92 0.87 6.86 6.01
N ALA A 93 0.82 6.29 4.80
CA ALA A 93 1.17 4.89 4.57
C ALA A 93 2.64 4.60 4.89
N ARG A 94 3.54 5.54 4.60
CA ARG A 94 4.97 5.45 4.96
C ARG A 94 5.16 5.41 6.48
N VAL A 95 4.51 6.32 7.21
CA VAL A 95 4.58 6.38 8.67
C VAL A 95 3.97 5.13 9.29
N GLN A 96 2.80 4.69 8.82
CA GLN A 96 2.15 3.46 9.29
C GLN A 96 3.02 2.23 9.06
N ARG A 97 3.65 2.11 7.88
CA ARG A 97 4.57 1.00 7.59
C ARG A 97 5.78 1.02 8.52
N ALA A 98 6.38 2.19 8.76
CA ALA A 98 7.50 2.33 9.69
C ALA A 98 7.09 1.95 11.12
N GLN A 99 5.90 2.38 11.56
CA GLN A 99 5.37 2.05 12.88
C GLN A 99 5.09 0.55 13.04
N LEU A 100 4.49 -0.09 12.03
CA LEU A 100 4.24 -1.54 12.04
C LEU A 100 5.54 -2.34 12.12
N LEU A 101 6.56 -1.96 11.35
CA LEU A 101 7.88 -2.59 11.43
C LEU A 101 8.51 -2.42 12.82
N ALA A 102 8.47 -1.21 13.38
CA ALA A 102 8.96 -0.97 14.73
C ALA A 102 8.21 -1.78 15.79
N GLN A 103 6.89 -1.95 15.65
CA GLN A 103 6.08 -2.78 16.54
C GLN A 103 6.44 -4.26 16.41
N GLN A 104 6.63 -4.77 15.19
CA GLN A 104 7.07 -6.15 14.96
C GLN A 104 8.44 -6.43 15.57
N GLN A 105 9.41 -5.53 15.40
CA GLN A 105 10.75 -5.65 16.01
C GLN A 105 10.68 -5.67 17.55
N ARG A 106 9.85 -4.81 18.15
CA ARG A 106 9.63 -4.82 19.61
C ARG A 106 9.03 -6.15 20.08
N GLN A 107 8.01 -6.64 19.38
CA GLN A 107 7.36 -7.90 19.74
C GLN A 107 8.35 -9.07 19.64
N ALA A 108 9.13 -9.13 18.56
CA ALA A 108 10.19 -10.14 18.41
C ALA A 108 11.20 -10.08 19.57
N THR A 109 11.65 -8.88 19.95
CA THR A 109 12.57 -8.70 21.08
C THR A 109 11.99 -9.21 22.41
N ILE A 110 10.69 -8.95 22.65
CA ILE A 110 9.98 -9.45 23.83
C ILE A 110 9.90 -10.97 23.83
N ASP A 111 9.50 -11.56 22.71
CA ASP A 111 9.31 -13.01 22.60
C ASP A 111 10.64 -13.74 22.76
N VAL A 112 11.72 -13.24 22.16
CA VAL A 112 13.08 -13.76 22.33
C VAL A 112 13.55 -13.64 23.78
N SER A 113 13.34 -12.49 24.44
CA SER A 113 13.70 -12.32 25.85
C SER A 113 12.92 -13.30 26.76
N ARG A 114 11.65 -13.55 26.46
CA ARG A 114 10.80 -14.49 27.22
C ARG A 114 11.26 -15.93 27.02
N ALA A 115 11.46 -16.33 25.76
CA ALA A 115 12.03 -17.60 25.32
C ALA A 115 13.33 -17.93 26.06
N ILE A 116 14.31 -17.01 26.00
CA ILE A 116 15.61 -17.19 26.63
C ILE A 116 15.46 -17.43 28.14
N GLY A 117 14.61 -16.63 28.79
CA GLY A 117 14.35 -16.77 30.22
C GLY A 117 13.72 -18.12 30.57
N ALA A 118 12.71 -18.55 29.83
CA ALA A 118 11.99 -19.81 30.05
C ALA A 118 12.92 -21.01 29.91
N HIS A 119 13.63 -21.11 28.78
CA HIS A 119 14.50 -22.24 28.50
C HIS A 119 15.73 -22.29 29.41
N THR A 120 16.35 -21.15 29.73
CA THR A 120 17.47 -21.09 30.68
C THR A 120 17.03 -21.59 32.06
N HIS A 121 15.81 -21.24 32.48
CA HIS A 121 15.25 -21.71 33.74
C HIS A 121 14.97 -23.22 33.70
N THR A 122 14.35 -23.72 32.62
CA THR A 122 14.09 -25.16 32.44
C THR A 122 15.39 -25.96 32.42
N LEU A 123 16.42 -25.50 31.70
CA LEU A 123 17.74 -26.15 31.69
C LEU A 123 18.33 -26.20 33.10
N ALA A 124 18.31 -25.10 33.85
CA ALA A 124 18.80 -25.08 35.22
C ALA A 124 18.08 -26.12 36.11
N MET A 125 16.75 -26.21 36.02
CA MET A 125 15.96 -27.20 36.77
C MET A 125 16.34 -28.65 36.42
N LEU A 126 16.52 -28.95 35.12
CA LEU A 126 16.92 -30.29 34.67
C LEU A 126 18.33 -30.67 35.13
N TRP A 127 19.25 -29.70 35.11
CA TRP A 127 20.60 -29.90 35.62
C TRP A 127 20.65 -30.13 37.13
N ASP A 128 19.83 -29.41 37.91
CA ASP A 128 19.72 -29.62 39.35
C ASP A 128 19.13 -30.99 39.68
N GLN A 129 18.15 -31.45 38.88
CA GLN A 129 17.63 -32.81 38.97
C GLN A 129 18.72 -33.85 38.64
N GLY A 130 19.46 -33.65 37.55
CA GLY A 130 20.58 -34.51 37.16
C GLY A 130 21.61 -34.62 38.28
N ALA A 131 22.03 -33.50 38.86
CA ALA A 131 23.01 -33.46 39.96
C ALA A 131 22.57 -34.24 41.21
N ASN A 132 21.27 -34.31 41.49
CA ASN A 132 20.75 -35.14 42.58
C ASN A 132 20.80 -36.64 42.27
N ILE A 133 20.54 -37.02 41.01
CA ILE A 133 20.56 -38.40 40.54
C ILE A 133 21.97 -38.97 40.49
N VAL A 134 22.98 -38.13 40.23
CA VAL A 134 24.40 -38.53 40.25
C VAL A 134 24.81 -39.17 41.58
N ARG A 135 24.11 -38.88 42.68
CA ARG A 135 24.40 -39.43 44.01
C ARG A 135 23.88 -40.86 44.24
N ILE A 136 23.11 -41.42 43.31
CA ILE A 136 22.62 -42.81 43.38
C ILE A 136 23.83 -43.77 43.28
N GLU A 137 23.94 -44.71 44.21
CA GLU A 137 25.07 -45.65 44.27
C GLU A 137 25.01 -46.68 43.13
N ASP A 138 23.83 -47.28 42.90
CA ASP A 138 23.63 -48.26 41.83
C ASP A 138 23.82 -47.62 40.44
N PRO A 139 24.84 -48.04 39.67
CA PRO A 139 25.09 -47.52 38.33
C PRO A 139 23.91 -47.70 37.38
N GLN A 140 23.18 -48.82 37.47
CA GLN A 140 22.10 -49.13 36.54
C GLN A 140 20.85 -48.30 36.86
N GLU A 141 20.51 -48.14 38.14
CA GLU A 141 19.45 -47.23 38.59
C GLU A 141 19.77 -45.77 38.26
N ARG A 142 21.03 -45.35 38.43
CA ARG A 142 21.50 -44.01 38.08
C ARG A 142 21.36 -43.73 36.58
N GLU A 143 21.77 -44.66 35.72
CA GLU A 143 21.64 -44.52 34.27
C GLU A 143 20.17 -44.41 33.83
N GLN A 144 19.30 -45.30 34.33
CA GLN A 144 17.87 -45.27 34.04
C GLN A 144 17.19 -43.97 34.47
N ALA A 145 17.62 -43.41 35.60
CA ALA A 145 17.09 -42.14 36.11
C ALA A 145 17.63 -40.91 35.35
N LEU A 146 18.87 -40.97 34.85
CA LEU A 146 19.49 -39.87 34.09
C LEU A 146 19.01 -39.78 32.64
N GLN A 147 18.71 -40.90 31.99
CA GLN A 147 18.30 -40.94 30.59
C GLN A 147 17.14 -39.98 30.23
N PRO A 148 16.00 -39.95 30.93
CA PRO A 148 14.92 -39.02 30.63
C PRO A 148 15.31 -37.54 30.85
N ILE A 149 16.26 -37.26 31.74
CA ILE A 149 16.77 -35.90 31.94
C ILE A 149 17.60 -35.46 30.72
N PHE A 150 18.50 -36.31 30.23
CA PHE A 150 19.30 -36.00 29.06
C PHE A 150 18.46 -35.81 27.79
N GLU A 151 17.44 -36.65 27.59
CA GLU A 151 16.46 -36.47 26.51
C GLU A 151 15.76 -35.12 26.61
N ARG A 152 15.33 -34.74 27.82
CA ARG A 152 14.65 -33.45 28.05
C ARG A 152 15.59 -32.25 27.87
N ILE A 153 16.84 -32.35 28.31
CA ILE A 153 17.87 -31.32 28.06
C ILE A 153 18.06 -31.16 26.55
N SER A 154 18.20 -32.26 25.82
CA SER A 154 18.37 -32.25 24.36
C SER A 154 17.19 -31.57 23.65
N GLN A 155 15.97 -31.87 24.09
CA GLN A 155 14.76 -31.22 23.57
C GLN A 155 14.76 -29.70 23.81
N VAL A 156 15.00 -29.28 25.05
CA VAL A 156 15.00 -27.84 25.42
C VAL A 156 16.09 -27.09 24.68
N VAL A 157 17.26 -27.70 24.48
CA VAL A 157 18.34 -27.09 23.71
C VAL A 157 17.98 -26.96 22.22
N ASN A 158 17.35 -27.97 21.63
CA ASN A 158 16.88 -27.87 20.25
C ASN A 158 15.83 -26.75 20.07
N ASP A 159 14.86 -26.69 20.99
CA ASP A 159 13.83 -25.64 20.98
C ASP A 159 14.48 -24.25 21.14
N PHE A 160 15.48 -24.13 22.03
CA PHE A 160 16.27 -22.92 22.21
C PHE A 160 16.98 -22.48 20.93
N ALA A 161 17.64 -23.41 20.23
CA ALA A 161 18.38 -23.12 19.01
C ALA A 161 17.46 -22.62 17.89
N VAL A 162 16.27 -23.20 17.74
CA VAL A 162 15.26 -22.76 16.77
C VAL A 162 14.78 -21.34 17.09
N GLU A 163 14.45 -21.06 18.36
CA GLU A 163 14.01 -19.74 18.77
C GLU A 163 15.11 -18.68 18.62
N LEU A 164 16.36 -19.05 18.88
CA LEU A 164 17.51 -18.17 18.69
C LEU A 164 17.77 -17.88 17.20
N ALA A 165 17.63 -18.88 16.32
CA ALA A 165 17.75 -18.68 14.88
C ALA A 165 16.65 -17.75 14.36
N ASN A 166 15.42 -17.90 14.85
CA ASN A 166 14.31 -17.00 14.53
C ASN A 166 14.57 -15.58 15.06
N ALA A 167 15.16 -15.45 16.25
CA ALA A 167 15.58 -14.18 16.83
C ALA A 167 16.56 -13.43 15.92
N HIS A 168 17.54 -14.15 15.36
CA HIS A 168 18.56 -13.57 14.47
C HIS A 168 17.95 -12.98 13.19
N VAL A 169 16.86 -13.53 12.68
CA VAL A 169 16.19 -12.97 11.50
C VAL A 169 15.46 -11.66 11.80
N LEU A 170 15.01 -11.47 13.06
CA LEU A 170 14.09 -10.40 13.43
C LEU A 170 14.76 -9.21 14.13
N VAL A 171 15.94 -9.43 14.72
CA VAL A 171 16.68 -8.40 15.46
C VAL A 171 17.68 -7.73 14.53
N GLU A 172 17.60 -6.40 14.37
CA GLU A 172 18.57 -5.62 13.58
C GLU A 172 19.71 -5.02 14.43
N ASP A 173 19.70 -5.23 15.75
CA ASP A 173 20.70 -4.68 16.66
C ASP A 173 21.92 -5.61 16.82
N ASP A 174 23.08 -5.14 16.36
CA ASP A 174 24.35 -5.88 16.40
C ASP A 174 24.79 -6.28 17.82
N ARG A 175 24.50 -5.45 18.84
CA ARG A 175 24.87 -5.75 20.23
C ARG A 175 24.02 -6.89 20.77
N LEU A 176 22.72 -6.86 20.50
CA LEU A 176 21.82 -7.95 20.86
C LEU A 176 22.19 -9.23 20.10
N HIS A 177 22.48 -9.15 18.80
CA HIS A 177 23.01 -10.27 18.02
C HIS A 177 24.27 -10.89 18.66
N ALA A 178 25.27 -10.08 19.01
CA ALA A 178 26.48 -10.56 19.67
C ALA A 178 26.20 -11.19 21.05
N ALA A 179 25.20 -10.70 21.78
CA ALA A 179 24.79 -11.31 23.04
C ALA A 179 24.07 -12.64 22.83
N LEU A 180 23.16 -12.73 21.85
CA LEU A 180 22.48 -13.96 21.46
C LEU A 180 23.48 -15.04 21.03
N ASN A 181 24.50 -14.70 20.25
CA ASN A 181 25.59 -15.61 19.89
C ASN A 181 26.34 -16.14 21.13
N ARG A 182 26.63 -15.28 22.11
CA ARG A 182 27.27 -15.73 23.35
C ARG A 182 26.39 -16.65 24.19
N VAL A 183 25.06 -16.50 24.11
CA VAL A 183 24.14 -17.47 24.72
C VAL A 183 24.19 -18.80 23.96
N ASN A 184 24.21 -18.77 22.62
CA ASN A 184 24.38 -19.98 21.80
C ASN A 184 25.65 -20.75 22.17
N ASP A 185 26.78 -20.05 22.28
CA ASP A 185 28.07 -20.66 22.63
C ASP A 185 28.01 -21.32 24.02
N ALA A 186 27.35 -20.68 24.99
CA ALA A 186 27.15 -21.24 26.32
C ALA A 186 26.25 -22.49 26.29
N VAL A 187 25.20 -22.49 25.47
CA VAL A 187 24.32 -23.66 25.26
C VAL A 187 25.08 -24.81 24.61
N LEU A 188 25.83 -24.55 23.53
CA LEU A 188 26.65 -25.57 22.87
C LEU A 188 27.70 -26.17 23.81
N MET A 189 28.31 -25.35 24.67
CA MET A 189 29.20 -25.85 25.71
C MET A 189 28.45 -26.69 26.75
N ALA A 190 27.22 -26.32 27.11
CA ALA A 190 26.39 -27.11 28.02
C ALA A 190 26.02 -28.49 27.45
N ILE A 191 25.74 -28.58 26.15
CA ILE A 191 25.51 -29.87 25.46
C ILE A 191 26.76 -30.75 25.58
N ARG A 192 27.93 -30.22 25.23
CA ARG A 192 29.19 -30.99 25.30
C ARG A 192 29.46 -31.50 26.71
N VAL A 193 29.24 -30.66 27.71
CA VAL A 193 29.38 -31.09 29.11
C VAL A 193 28.35 -32.14 29.50
N ALA A 194 27.11 -32.07 28.98
CA ALA A 194 26.12 -33.13 29.19
C ALA A 194 26.56 -34.46 28.58
N GLU A 195 27.08 -34.44 27.35
CA GLU A 195 27.60 -35.61 26.65
C GLU A 195 28.80 -36.22 27.39
N ASP A 196 29.76 -35.39 27.82
CA ASP A 196 30.94 -35.83 28.56
C ASP A 196 30.57 -36.44 29.92
N VAL A 197 29.62 -35.82 30.63
CA VAL A 197 29.10 -36.31 31.91
C VAL A 197 28.35 -37.63 31.71
N HIS A 198 27.52 -37.75 30.68
CA HIS A 198 26.82 -38.98 30.35
C HIS A 198 27.79 -40.12 30.01
N ALA A 199 28.77 -39.86 29.15
CA ALA A 199 29.80 -40.83 28.79
C ALA A 199 30.62 -41.30 30.00
N ALA A 200 31.01 -40.35 30.87
CA ALA A 200 31.71 -40.69 32.10
C ALA A 200 30.87 -41.62 32.99
N PHE A 201 29.57 -41.39 33.11
CA PHE A 201 28.69 -42.25 33.91
C PHE A 201 28.48 -43.64 33.34
N ILE A 202 28.36 -43.77 32.01
CA ILE A 202 28.33 -45.07 31.32
C ILE A 202 29.63 -45.84 31.61
N ASP A 203 30.77 -45.16 31.61
CA ASP A 203 32.07 -45.74 31.93
C ASP A 203 32.28 -46.00 33.44
N GLY A 204 31.29 -45.72 34.29
CA GLY A 204 31.38 -45.87 35.74
C GLY A 204 32.30 -44.86 36.44
N ARG A 205 32.63 -43.76 35.76
CA ARG A 205 33.48 -42.67 36.26
C ARG A 205 32.64 -41.46 36.69
N THR A 206 33.08 -40.77 37.73
CA THR A 206 32.55 -39.45 38.13
C THR A 206 33.51 -38.36 37.65
N PRO A 207 33.05 -37.38 36.85
CA PRO A 207 33.90 -36.26 36.45
C PRO A 207 34.34 -35.42 37.65
N GLU A 208 35.66 -35.29 37.86
CA GLU A 208 36.25 -34.38 38.83
C GLU A 208 37.19 -33.37 38.15
N PRO A 209 37.00 -32.05 38.36
CA PRO A 209 35.91 -31.43 39.10
C PRO A 209 34.56 -31.55 38.37
N ASN A 210 33.45 -31.43 39.10
CA ASN A 210 32.11 -31.43 38.52
C ASN A 210 31.96 -30.27 37.51
N PRO A 211 31.77 -30.55 36.21
CA PRO A 211 31.73 -29.52 35.17
C PRO A 211 30.38 -28.78 35.08
N ILE A 212 29.35 -29.25 35.79
CA ILE A 212 27.98 -28.72 35.69
C ILE A 212 27.84 -27.30 36.26
N PRO A 213 28.31 -26.97 37.48
CA PRO A 213 28.09 -25.63 38.06
C PRO A 213 28.72 -24.48 37.25
N PRO A 214 29.97 -24.57 36.74
CA PRO A 214 30.54 -23.53 35.90
C PRO A 214 29.73 -23.24 34.63
N VAL A 215 29.21 -24.29 33.98
CA VAL A 215 28.38 -24.16 32.78
C VAL A 215 27.04 -23.51 33.11
N GLN A 216 26.37 -23.93 34.18
CA GLN A 216 25.11 -23.32 34.63
C GLN A 216 25.29 -21.82 34.91
N LEU A 217 26.39 -21.44 35.58
CA LEU A 217 26.70 -20.03 35.86
C LEU A 217 26.88 -19.24 34.58
N LEU A 218 27.69 -19.75 33.64
CA LEU A 218 27.91 -19.09 32.36
C LEU A 218 26.59 -18.91 31.58
N LEU A 219 25.77 -19.95 31.48
CA LEU A 219 24.48 -19.89 30.79
C LEU A 219 23.59 -18.78 31.39
N ARG A 220 23.50 -18.72 32.73
CA ARG A 220 22.74 -17.68 33.44
C ARG A 220 23.29 -16.29 33.18
N GLU A 221 24.60 -16.11 33.22
CA GLU A 221 25.26 -14.83 32.96
C GLU A 221 24.99 -14.35 31.52
N ARG A 222 25.17 -15.21 30.52
CA ARG A 222 24.91 -14.87 29.11
C ARG A 222 23.44 -14.58 28.86
N ALA A 223 22.53 -15.38 29.43
CA ALA A 223 21.11 -15.13 29.33
C ALA A 223 20.70 -13.81 30.02
N ALA A 224 21.33 -13.45 31.14
CA ALA A 224 21.10 -12.17 31.81
C ALA A 224 21.59 -10.99 30.97
N GLU A 225 22.78 -11.10 30.37
CA GLU A 225 23.34 -10.08 29.49
C GLU A 225 22.43 -9.83 28.27
N ALA A 226 21.99 -10.88 27.58
CA ALA A 226 21.09 -10.76 26.44
C ALA A 226 19.74 -10.12 26.81
N ARG A 227 19.15 -10.51 27.96
CA ARG A 227 17.90 -9.90 28.46
C ARG A 227 18.07 -8.44 28.84
N HIS A 228 19.20 -8.07 29.44
CA HIS A 228 19.49 -6.67 29.77
C HIS A 228 19.54 -5.82 28.51
N LEU A 229 20.23 -6.28 27.46
CA LEU A 229 20.30 -5.59 26.18
C LEU A 229 18.93 -5.52 25.48
N ALA A 230 18.16 -6.60 25.51
CA ALA A 230 16.79 -6.59 25.02
C ALA A 230 15.92 -5.54 25.75
N TRP A 231 16.06 -5.44 27.07
CA TRP A 231 15.37 -4.42 27.86
C TRP A 231 15.84 -3.00 27.55
N GLU A 232 17.14 -2.76 27.36
CA GLU A 232 17.69 -1.48 26.91
C GLU A 232 17.07 -1.05 25.57
N LEU A 233 16.96 -1.97 24.61
CA LEU A 233 16.38 -1.67 23.29
C LEU A 233 14.89 -1.36 23.37
N LEU A 234 14.14 -2.12 24.17
CA LEU A 234 12.72 -1.86 24.40
C LEU A 234 12.49 -0.50 25.08
N SER A 235 13.29 -0.17 26.10
CA SER A 235 13.19 1.09 26.85
C SER A 235 13.64 2.30 26.03
N ALA A 236 14.71 2.18 25.23
CA ALA A 236 15.12 3.22 24.28
C ALA A 236 14.05 3.47 23.20
N GLY A 237 13.32 2.44 22.79
CA GLY A 237 12.19 2.56 21.88
C GLY A 237 10.96 3.25 22.49
N LEU A 238 10.81 3.22 23.82
CA LEU A 238 9.73 3.92 24.55
C LEU A 238 10.04 5.42 24.74
N GLY A 239 11.32 5.81 24.80
CA GLY A 239 11.73 7.21 24.96
C GLY A 239 11.74 8.04 23.66
N LYS A 240 11.49 7.41 22.51
CA LYS A 240 11.43 8.07 21.17
C LYS A 240 10.02 8.18 20.59
N ALA A 241 8.98 7.98 21.41
CA ALA A 241 7.57 8.13 21.03
C ALA A 241 7.07 9.56 21.28
#